data_AF-A0A7Z9XRD4-F1
#
_entry.id   AF-A0A7Z9XRD4-F1
#
_cell.length_a   1.000
_cell.length_b   1.000
_cell.length_c   1.000
_cell.angle_alpha   90.00
_cell.angle_beta   90.00
_cell.angle_gamma   90.00
#
_symmetry.space_group_name_H-M   'P 1'
#
loop_
_entity.id
_entity.type
_entity.pdbx_description
1 polymer ?
#
loop_
_entity_poly.entity_id
_entity_poly.type
_entity_poly.pdbx_seq_one_letter_code
_entity_poly.pdbx_strand_id
1 'polypeptide(L)'
;MKGLFLVLLITLQGFVQGACLTRGTGDMGIIVERASGSILVIDTSAHKVLSRVEGLGDLSHASAVFSRDERYAYVFGRDGGLTKIDILCGKIVKRVLQGGNSIGGAFSQDGKLVAV
;
A
#
# COMPACT_ATOMS: atom_id res chain seq x y z
N MET A 1 -46.28 -34.89 3.57
CA MET A 1 -45.41 -33.87 2.96
C MET A 1 -44.56 -33.25 4.06
N LYS A 2 -43.32 -33.70 4.23
CA LYS A 2 -42.40 -33.21 5.27
C LYS A 2 -41.69 -31.97 4.72
N GLY A 3 -42.06 -30.79 5.22
CA GLY A 3 -41.42 -29.52 4.87
C GLY A 3 -40.04 -29.45 5.49
N LEU A 4 -39.00 -29.50 4.65
CA LEU A 4 -37.61 -29.34 5.01
C LEU A 4 -37.34 -27.85 5.24
N PHE A 5 -37.22 -27.43 6.50
CA PHE A 5 -36.79 -26.06 6.85
C PHE A 5 -35.27 -25.94 6.63
N LEU A 6 -34.88 -25.22 5.58
CA LEU A 6 -33.49 -24.87 5.30
C LEU A 6 -33.11 -23.66 6.17
N VAL A 7 -32.34 -23.88 7.23
CA VAL A 7 -31.79 -22.80 8.06
C VAL A 7 -30.56 -22.23 7.35
N LEU A 8 -30.68 -21.02 6.82
CA LEU A 8 -29.58 -20.27 6.23
C LEU A 8 -28.73 -19.66 7.35
N LEU A 9 -27.61 -20.31 7.69
CA LEU A 9 -26.59 -19.75 8.58
C LEU A 9 -25.85 -18.62 7.83
N ILE A 10 -26.21 -17.36 8.08
CA ILE A 10 -25.44 -16.20 7.64
C ILE A 10 -24.27 -16.07 8.61
N THR A 11 -23.09 -16.54 8.21
CA THR A 11 -21.85 -16.25 8.94
C THR A 11 -21.47 -14.80 8.68
N LEU A 12 -21.67 -13.94 9.68
CA LEU A 12 -21.12 -12.59 9.70
C LEU A 12 -19.59 -12.73 9.84
N GLN A 13 -18.88 -12.90 8.73
CA GLN A 13 -17.43 -12.75 8.74
C GLN A 13 -17.15 -11.26 8.98
N GLY A 14 -16.89 -10.90 10.23
CA GLY A 14 -16.42 -9.58 10.58
C GLY A 14 -15.16 -9.30 9.78
N PHE A 15 -15.21 -8.26 8.93
CA PHE A 15 -14.03 -7.71 8.30
C PHE A 15 -13.13 -7.19 9.43
N VAL A 16 -12.10 -7.96 9.78
CA VAL A 16 -11.02 -7.46 10.63
C VAL A 16 -10.24 -6.49 9.75
N GLN A 17 -10.66 -5.23 9.74
CA GLN A 17 -9.81 -4.16 9.27
C GLN A 17 -8.58 -4.18 10.17
N GLY A 18 -7.43 -4.61 9.65
CA GLY A 18 -6.18 -4.60 10.38
C GLY A 18 -5.97 -3.21 10.99
N ALA A 19 -5.91 -3.14 12.32
CA ALA A 19 -5.63 -1.90 13.00
C ALA A 19 -4.24 -1.41 12.60
N CYS A 20 -4.09 -0.11 12.37
CA CYS A 20 -2.79 0.46 12.03
C CYS A 20 -1.79 0.21 13.17
N LEU A 21 -0.55 -0.10 12.79
CA LEU A 21 0.54 -0.31 13.73
C LEU A 21 0.79 0.97 14.54
N THR A 22 0.91 0.84 15.86
CA THR A 22 1.34 1.93 16.74
C THR A 22 2.84 1.78 17.00
N ARG A 23 3.65 2.29 16.07
CA ARG A 23 5.13 2.21 16.13
C ARG A 23 5.78 3.40 15.42
N GLY A 24 7.08 3.59 15.65
CA GLY A 24 7.91 4.46 14.80
C GLY A 24 8.18 3.82 13.43
N THR A 25 8.44 4.66 12.43
CA THR A 25 8.70 4.25 11.04
C THR A 25 10.18 4.22 10.66
N GLY A 26 11.09 4.68 11.53
CA GLY A 26 12.51 4.83 11.20
C GLY A 26 13.24 3.53 10.86
N ASP A 27 12.70 2.38 11.26
CA ASP A 27 13.18 1.06 10.87
C ASP A 27 12.23 0.31 9.92
N MET A 28 11.22 1.00 9.39
CA MET A 28 10.32 0.44 8.39
C MET A 28 10.84 0.73 6.99
N GLY A 29 10.63 -0.22 6.08
CA GLY A 29 10.99 -0.08 4.68
C GLY A 29 9.90 -0.64 3.77
N ILE A 30 10.08 -0.46 2.46
CA ILE A 30 9.28 -1.14 1.45
C ILE A 30 10.15 -1.97 0.51
N ILE A 31 9.63 -3.11 0.08
CA ILE A 31 10.19 -3.90 -1.02
C ILE A 31 9.19 -3.89 -2.16
N VAL A 32 9.64 -3.50 -3.36
CA VAL A 32 8.80 -3.53 -4.55
C VAL A 32 8.79 -4.93 -5.16
N GLU A 33 7.62 -5.57 -5.14
CA GLU A 33 7.38 -6.85 -5.79
C GLU A 33 6.91 -6.59 -7.23
N ARG A 34 7.88 -6.28 -8.11
CA ARG A 34 7.63 -5.78 -9.47
C ARG A 34 6.69 -6.66 -10.29
N ALA A 35 6.89 -7.97 -10.25
CA ALA A 35 6.14 -8.92 -11.06
C ALA A 35 4.66 -9.04 -10.65
N SER A 36 4.34 -8.86 -9.36
CA SER A 36 2.98 -8.96 -8.83
C SER A 36 2.27 -7.61 -8.74
N GLY A 37 2.94 -6.49 -9.04
CA GLY A 37 2.35 -5.16 -8.90
C GLY A 37 1.96 -4.84 -7.46
N SER A 38 2.81 -5.25 -6.51
CA SER A 38 2.60 -5.07 -5.07
C SER A 38 3.86 -4.57 -4.36
N ILE A 39 3.71 -4.17 -3.10
CA ILE A 39 4.85 -3.93 -2.21
C ILE A 39 4.70 -4.75 -0.92
N LEU A 40 5.83 -5.07 -0.31
CA LEU A 40 5.90 -5.43 1.10
C LEU A 40 6.21 -4.19 1.92
N VAL A 41 5.57 -4.05 3.07
CA VAL A 41 6.07 -3.21 4.16
C VAL A 41 6.83 -4.12 5.11
N ILE A 42 8.07 -3.74 5.43
CA ILE A 42 8.98 -4.56 6.24
C ILE A 42 9.47 -3.82 7.46
N ASP A 43 9.87 -4.59 8.46
CA ASP A 43 10.72 -4.18 9.57
C ASP A 43 12.16 -4.56 9.24
N THR A 44 13.01 -3.56 9.09
CA THR A 44 14.43 -3.73 8.71
C THR A 44 15.31 -4.11 9.90
N SER A 45 14.89 -3.87 11.14
CA SER A 45 15.60 -4.32 12.34
C SER A 45 15.37 -5.81 12.60
N ALA A 46 14.10 -6.24 12.51
CA ALA A 46 13.68 -7.60 12.83
C ALA A 46 13.69 -8.53 11.60
N HIS A 47 13.93 -8.00 10.40
CA HIS A 47 13.83 -8.71 9.11
C HIS A 47 12.47 -9.41 8.93
N LYS A 48 11.38 -8.68 9.22
CA LYS A 48 10.01 -9.23 9.15
C LYS A 48 9.16 -8.50 8.13
N VAL A 49 8.27 -9.23 7.47
CA VAL A 49 7.18 -8.64 6.70
C VAL A 49 6.07 -8.22 7.66
N LEU A 50 5.67 -6.96 7.58
CA LEU A 50 4.60 -6.38 8.39
C LEU A 50 3.26 -6.40 7.65
N SER A 51 3.27 -6.13 6.36
CA SER A 51 2.09 -6.22 5.50
C SER A 51 2.49 -6.31 4.02
N ARG A 52 1.52 -6.68 3.17
CA ARG A 52 1.63 -6.61 1.71
C ARG A 52 0.52 -5.69 1.19
N VAL A 53 0.86 -4.81 0.25
CA VAL A 53 -0.09 -3.88 -0.40
C VAL A 53 -0.12 -4.20 -1.88
N GLU A 54 -1.29 -4.63 -2.36
CA GLU A 54 -1.51 -5.04 -3.75
C GLU A 54 -2.28 -3.98 -4.53
N GLY A 55 -2.51 -4.22 -5.83
CA GLY A 55 -3.32 -3.32 -6.67
C GLY A 55 -2.60 -2.04 -7.07
N LEU A 56 -1.27 -2.08 -7.22
CA LEU A 56 -0.44 -0.91 -7.55
C LEU A 56 -0.19 -0.74 -9.05
N GLY A 57 -0.77 -1.60 -9.89
CA GLY A 57 -0.63 -1.56 -11.34
C GLY A 57 0.72 -2.12 -11.83
N ASP A 58 1.21 -1.59 -12.95
CA ASP A 58 2.51 -2.00 -13.50
C ASP A 58 3.66 -1.37 -12.72
N LEU A 59 4.41 -2.21 -11.98
CA LEU A 59 5.58 -1.79 -11.20
C LEU A 59 6.92 -2.21 -11.82
N SER A 60 6.96 -2.60 -13.10
CA SER A 60 8.16 -3.11 -13.79
C SER A 60 9.41 -2.23 -13.67
N HIS A 61 9.24 -0.91 -13.56
CA HIS A 61 10.29 0.07 -13.28
C HIS A 61 9.92 1.06 -12.17
N ALA A 62 9.17 0.60 -11.16
CA ALA A 62 8.72 1.50 -10.11
C ALA A 62 9.88 2.07 -9.29
N SER A 63 9.69 3.32 -8.85
CA SER A 63 10.45 3.96 -7.77
C SER A 63 9.50 4.40 -6.67
N ALA A 64 10.07 4.83 -5.55
CA ALA A 64 9.29 5.38 -4.45
C ALA A 64 10.02 6.52 -3.77
N VAL A 65 9.25 7.46 -3.23
CA VAL A 65 9.72 8.48 -2.28
C VAL A 65 8.84 8.46 -1.05
N PHE A 66 9.37 8.86 0.10
CA PHE A 66 8.60 8.98 1.32
C PHE A 66 8.13 10.42 1.54
N SER A 67 7.01 10.58 2.24
CA SER A 67 6.63 11.87 2.81
C SER A 67 7.69 12.34 3.79
N ARG A 68 7.71 13.65 4.07
CA ARG A 68 8.64 14.27 5.02
C ARG A 68 8.59 13.66 6.43
N ASP A 69 7.43 13.18 6.86
CA ASP A 69 7.21 12.50 8.14
C ASP A 69 7.41 10.97 8.07
N GLU A 70 7.85 10.46 6.92
CA GLU A 70 8.16 9.05 6.64
C GLU A 70 7.00 8.05 6.85
N ARG A 71 5.77 8.54 7.09
CA ARG A 71 4.60 7.70 7.25
C ARG A 71 4.04 7.19 5.93
N TYR A 72 4.19 7.97 4.86
CA TYR A 72 3.58 7.66 3.58
C TYR A 72 4.64 7.35 2.53
N ALA A 73 4.50 6.21 1.86
CA ALA A 73 5.26 5.91 0.66
C ALA A 73 4.47 6.35 -0.58
N TYR A 74 5.13 6.99 -1.52
CA TYR A 74 4.60 7.40 -2.81
C TYR A 74 5.27 6.54 -3.87
N VAL A 75 4.52 5.60 -4.47
CA VAL A 75 5.01 4.65 -5.47
C VAL A 75 4.59 5.10 -6.86
N PHE A 76 5.55 5.17 -7.77
CA PHE A 76 5.39 5.60 -9.16
C PHE A 76 5.39 4.37 -10.06
N GLY A 77 4.26 4.06 -10.69
CA GLY A 77 4.07 2.91 -11.57
C GLY A 77 4.25 3.25 -13.05
N ARG A 78 4.70 2.28 -13.84
CA ARG A 78 4.90 2.38 -15.29
C ARG A 78 3.61 2.54 -16.07
N ASP A 79 2.49 2.21 -15.46
CA ASP A 79 1.15 2.53 -15.96
C ASP A 79 0.77 4.01 -15.77
N GLY A 80 1.68 4.84 -15.24
CA GLY A 80 1.42 6.25 -14.96
C GLY A 80 0.70 6.48 -13.64
N GLY A 81 0.55 5.47 -12.78
CA GLY A 81 -0.04 5.63 -11.47
C GLY A 81 0.93 6.22 -10.44
N LEU A 82 0.48 7.24 -9.71
CA LEU A 82 1.07 7.67 -8.44
C LEU A 82 0.18 7.16 -7.29
N THR A 83 0.70 6.23 -6.49
CA THR A 83 0.00 5.72 -5.29
C THR A 83 0.61 6.24 -4.01
N LYS A 84 -0.21 6.86 -3.16
CA LYS A 84 0.09 7.13 -1.75
C LYS A 84 -0.33 5.94 -0.89
N ILE A 85 0.61 5.40 -0.12
CA ILE A 85 0.43 4.24 0.76
C ILE A 85 0.72 4.66 2.20
N ASP A 86 -0.15 4.32 3.15
CA ASP A 86 0.12 4.44 4.60
C ASP A 86 0.81 3.17 5.08
N ILE A 87 2.09 3.25 5.42
CA ILE A 87 2.90 2.07 5.76
C ILE A 87 2.58 1.52 7.15
N LEU A 88 2.05 2.34 8.06
CA LEU A 88 1.60 1.87 9.38
C LEU A 88 0.30 1.07 9.27
N CYS A 89 -0.55 1.43 8.31
CA CYS A 89 -1.82 0.75 8.08
C CYS A 89 -1.75 -0.32 6.98
N GLY A 90 -0.65 -0.40 6.22
CA GLY A 90 -0.51 -1.33 5.10
C GLY A 90 -1.59 -1.14 4.02
N LYS A 91 -1.95 0.11 3.70
CA LYS A 91 -3.09 0.39 2.80
C LYS A 91 -2.83 1.52 1.82
N ILE A 92 -3.45 1.42 0.65
CA ILE A 92 -3.55 2.52 -0.31
C ILE A 92 -4.46 3.60 0.28
N VAL A 93 -3.94 4.83 0.38
CA VAL A 93 -4.70 6.01 0.79
C VAL A 93 -5.32 6.70 -0.42
N LYS A 94 -4.55 6.80 -1.51
CA LYS A 94 -4.99 7.44 -2.75
C LYS A 94 -4.14 6.95 -3.91
N ARG A 95 -4.75 6.80 -5.08
CA ARG A 95 -4.04 6.59 -6.36
C ARG A 95 -4.57 7.58 -7.39
N VAL A 96 -3.68 8.14 -8.20
CA VAL A 96 -4.01 9.04 -9.31
C VAL A 96 -3.23 8.58 -10.54
N LEU A 97 -3.90 8.50 -11.70
CA LEU A 97 -3.22 8.34 -12.99
C LEU A 97 -2.78 9.72 -13.45
N GLN A 98 -1.47 9.92 -13.53
CA GLN A 98 -0.86 11.20 -13.87
C GLN A 98 -0.48 11.31 -15.36
N GLY A 99 -0.49 10.18 -16.08
CA GLY A 99 -0.17 10.09 -17.50
C GLY A 99 -0.19 8.64 -17.98
N GLY A 100 0.35 8.37 -19.17
CA GLY A 100 0.49 7.01 -19.69
C GLY A 100 1.73 6.25 -19.20
N ASN A 101 2.59 6.91 -18.40
CA ASN A 101 3.84 6.37 -17.87
C ASN A 101 4.32 7.19 -16.66
N SER A 102 4.99 6.56 -15.69
CA SER A 102 5.73 7.21 -14.61
C SER A 102 6.99 6.40 -14.29
N ILE A 103 8.06 7.08 -13.88
CA ILE A 103 9.33 6.43 -13.50
C ILE A 103 9.72 6.84 -12.07
N GLY A 104 9.58 8.12 -11.72
CA GLY A 104 9.85 8.60 -10.37
C GLY A 104 9.42 10.03 -10.15
N GLY A 105 9.77 10.54 -8.98
CA GLY A 105 9.34 11.85 -8.54
C GLY A 105 10.09 12.29 -7.30
N ALA A 106 9.64 13.39 -6.71
CA ALA A 106 10.27 13.99 -5.53
C ALA A 106 9.22 14.50 -4.55
N PHE A 107 9.56 14.48 -3.27
CA PHE A 107 8.74 15.10 -2.23
C PHE A 107 9.35 16.43 -1.82
N SER A 108 8.53 17.47 -1.78
CA SER A 108 8.96 18.80 -1.33
C SER A 108 9.44 18.77 0.13
N GLN A 109 10.44 19.59 0.42
CA GLN A 109 11.09 19.63 1.74
C GLN A 109 10.19 20.18 2.85
N ASP A 110 9.16 20.97 2.49
CA ASP A 110 8.12 21.42 3.40
C ASP A 110 6.94 20.43 3.52
N GLY A 111 6.96 19.35 2.74
CA GLY A 111 6.04 18.22 2.82
C GLY A 111 4.68 18.45 2.16
N LYS A 112 4.48 19.54 1.41
CA LYS A 112 3.16 19.89 0.85
C LYS A 112 2.89 19.31 -0.53
N LEU A 113 3.95 19.12 -1.31
CA LEU A 113 3.90 18.74 -2.72
C LEU A 113 4.67 17.45 -2.97
N VAL A 114 4.15 16.66 -3.92
CA VAL A 114 4.84 15.57 -4.60
C VAL A 114 4.88 15.89 -6.09
N ALA A 115 6.07 15.82 -6.69
CA ALA A 115 6.31 16.05 -8.10
C ALA A 115 6.48 14.71 -8.83
N VAL A 116 6.17 14.72 -10.12
CA VAL A 116 6.13 13.58 -11.05
C VAL A 116 6.68 14.00 -12.41
#